data_AF-A9B207-F1
#
_entry.id   AF-A9B207-F1
#
_cell.length_a   1.000
_cell.length_b   1.000
_cell.length_c   1.000
_cell.angle_alpha   90.00
_cell.angle_beta   90.00
_cell.angle_gamma   90.00
#
_symmetry.space_group_name_H-M   'P 1'
#
loop_
_entity.id
_entity.type
_entity.pdbx_description
1 polymer ?
#
loop_
_entity_poly.entity_id
_entity_poly.type
_entity_poly.pdbx_seq_one_letter_code
_entity_poly.pdbx_strand_id
1 'polypeptide(L)'
;MAALAHGIILLASSQVPKQLNWRQDLAKLTPFNRKIMWTYGGFIVLCIIVFGCLLAWLKSDILQGQPAALGLVAFNGLFWTTRVIVDFSYFKHSDWPSGLLFVIGHCCLSTTFIAIVIVDWSVLAWHILT
;
A
#
# COMPACT_ATOMS: atom_id res chain seq x y z
N MET A 1 9.68 -9.10 -6.94
CA MET A 1 8.61 -9.17 -5.92
C MET A 1 7.94 -7.81 -5.72
N ALA A 2 8.68 -6.71 -5.56
CA ALA A 2 8.10 -5.37 -5.42
C ALA A 2 7.06 -5.01 -6.51
N ALA A 3 7.40 -5.12 -7.80
CA ALA A 3 6.44 -4.83 -8.88
C ALA A 3 5.15 -5.67 -8.81
N LEU A 4 5.26 -6.96 -8.46
CA LEU A 4 4.10 -7.85 -8.33
C LEU A 4 3.21 -7.43 -7.15
N ALA A 5 3.80 -7.20 -5.98
CA ALA A 5 3.06 -6.81 -4.79
C ALA A 5 2.32 -5.47 -4.98
N HIS A 6 2.99 -4.47 -5.54
CA HIS A 6 2.37 -3.18 -5.86
C HIS A 6 1.32 -3.30 -6.98
N GLY A 7 1.54 -4.19 -7.96
CA GLY A 7 0.54 -4.51 -8.97
C GLY A 7 -0.74 -5.12 -8.40
N ILE A 8 -0.62 -6.06 -7.46
CA ILE A 8 -1.76 -6.65 -6.73
C ILE A 8 -2.54 -5.55 -5.99
N ILE A 9 -1.82 -4.65 -5.32
CA ILE A 9 -2.45 -3.53 -4.59
C ILE A 9 -3.20 -2.62 -5.57
N LEU A 10 -2.62 -2.26 -6.72
CA LEU A 10 -3.30 -1.44 -7.74
C LEU A 10 -4.55 -2.11 -8.29
N LEU A 11 -4.48 -3.41 -8.57
CA LEU A 11 -5.63 -4.18 -9.02
C LEU A 11 -6.76 -4.15 -8.00
N ALA A 12 -6.45 -4.34 -6.72
CA ALA A 12 -7.43 -4.22 -5.65
C ALA A 12 -7.97 -2.78 -5.53
N SER A 13 -7.09 -1.77 -5.50
CA SER A 13 -7.46 -0.35 -5.39
C SER A 13 -8.40 0.10 -6.51
N SER A 14 -8.23 -0.40 -7.74
CA SER A 14 -9.10 -0.06 -8.87
C SER A 14 -10.54 -0.58 -8.72
N GLN A 15 -10.73 -1.66 -7.93
CA GLN A 15 -12.04 -2.28 -7.71
C GLN A 15 -12.80 -1.64 -6.55
N VAL A 16 -12.09 -1.06 -5.57
CA VAL A 16 -12.65 -0.48 -4.35
C VAL A 16 -13.79 0.52 -4.62
N PRO A 17 -13.68 1.50 -5.54
CA PRO A 17 -14.74 2.46 -5.77
C PRO A 17 -16.07 1.82 -6.20
N LYS A 18 -15.99 0.73 -6.97
CA LYS A 18 -17.16 -0.02 -7.43
C LYS A 18 -17.71 -0.90 -6.31
N GLN A 19 -16.86 -1.68 -5.64
CA GLN A 19 -17.30 -2.64 -4.62
C GLN A 19 -17.89 -1.96 -3.38
N LEU A 20 -17.40 -0.76 -3.04
CA LEU A 20 -17.89 0.02 -1.91
C LEU A 20 -18.92 1.09 -2.30
N ASN A 21 -19.47 1.05 -3.53
CA ASN A 21 -20.49 2.01 -3.99
C ASN A 21 -20.11 3.49 -3.73
N TRP A 22 -18.84 3.84 -3.94
CA TRP A 22 -18.31 5.19 -3.64
C TRP A 22 -19.07 6.29 -4.37
N ARG A 23 -19.66 5.99 -5.52
CA ARG A 23 -20.49 6.97 -6.23
C ARG A 23 -21.67 7.44 -5.38
N GLN A 24 -22.39 6.53 -4.71
CA GLN A 24 -23.49 6.90 -3.82
C GLN A 24 -22.98 7.49 -2.50
N ASP A 25 -21.94 6.91 -1.90
CA ASP A 25 -21.49 7.33 -0.57
C ASP A 25 -20.74 8.65 -0.58
N LEU A 26 -19.83 8.87 -1.55
CA LEU A 26 -19.11 10.14 -1.67
C LEU A 26 -20.01 11.29 -2.18
N ALA A 27 -21.18 10.99 -2.76
CA ALA A 27 -22.17 12.01 -3.11
C ALA A 27 -22.80 12.66 -1.88
N LYS A 28 -22.82 11.98 -0.73
CA LYS A 28 -23.31 12.52 0.55
C LYS A 28 -22.34 13.54 1.17
N LEU A 29 -21.08 13.57 0.72
CA LEU A 29 -20.07 14.52 1.17
C LEU A 29 -20.24 15.88 0.48
N THR A 30 -19.79 16.94 1.15
CA THR A 30 -19.62 18.25 0.52
C THR A 30 -18.70 18.14 -0.70
N PRO A 31 -18.86 19.01 -1.72
CA PRO A 31 -17.98 18.99 -2.90
C PRO A 31 -16.49 19.09 -2.58
N PHE A 32 -16.15 19.85 -1.53
CA PHE A 32 -14.77 19.99 -1.07
C PHE A 32 -14.22 18.69 -0.48
N ASN A 33 -14.93 18.07 0.47
CA ASN A 33 -14.48 16.82 1.11
C ASN A 33 -14.37 15.67 0.11
N ARG A 34 -15.28 15.62 -0.88
CA ARG A 34 -15.18 14.65 -1.99
C ARG A 34 -13.92 14.86 -2.82
N LYS A 35 -13.54 16.10 -3.12
CA LYS A 35 -12.28 16.40 -3.84
C LYS A 35 -11.07 15.98 -3.02
N ILE A 36 -11.05 16.25 -1.72
CA ILE A 36 -9.97 15.81 -0.81
C ILE A 36 -9.78 14.29 -0.87
N MET A 37 -10.87 13.53 -0.77
CA MET A 37 -10.81 12.07 -0.83
C MET A 37 -10.15 11.57 -2.12
N TRP A 38 -10.53 12.14 -3.27
CA TRP A 38 -9.94 11.77 -4.56
C TRP A 38 -8.48 12.23 -4.70
N THR A 39 -8.12 13.41 -4.19
CA THR A 39 -6.74 13.90 -4.22
C THR A 39 -5.82 12.98 -3.42
N TYR A 40 -6.19 12.63 -2.18
CA TYR A 40 -5.39 11.73 -1.35
C TYR A 40 -5.34 10.32 -1.92
N GLY A 41 -6.47 9.80 -2.44
CA GLY A 41 -6.49 8.53 -3.16
C GLY A 41 -5.55 8.52 -4.36
N GLY A 42 -5.52 9.61 -5.14
CA GLY A 42 -4.63 9.77 -6.28
C GLY A 42 -3.15 9.76 -5.88
N PHE A 43 -2.78 10.46 -4.80
CA PHE A 43 -1.41 10.43 -4.29
C PHE A 43 -1.00 9.04 -3.81
N ILE A 44 -1.89 8.31 -3.15
CA ILE A 44 -1.62 6.93 -2.71
C ILE A 44 -1.37 6.02 -3.92
N VAL A 45 -2.22 6.10 -4.95
CA VAL A 45 -2.04 5.33 -6.20
C VAL A 45 -0.71 5.66 -6.88
N LEU A 46 -0.36 6.95 -6.95
CA LEU A 46 0.92 7.39 -7.50
C LEU A 46 2.10 6.80 -6.70
N CYS A 47 2.06 6.85 -5.37
CA CYS A 47 3.09 6.23 -4.53
C CYS A 47 3.21 4.73 -4.80
N ILE A 48 2.10 4.00 -4.91
CA ILE A 48 2.12 2.55 -5.20
C ILE A 48 2.83 2.27 -6.53
N ILE A 49 2.51 3.05 -7.58
CA ILE A 49 3.15 2.92 -8.89
C ILE A 49 4.64 3.22 -8.80
N VAL A 50 5.00 4.35 -8.19
CA VAL A 50 6.40 4.80 -8.09
C VAL A 50 7.24 3.82 -7.29
N PHE A 51 6.76 3.34 -6.15
CA PHE A 51 7.46 2.33 -5.36
C PHE A 51 7.62 1.01 -6.13
N GLY A 52 6.55 0.51 -6.77
CA GLY A 52 6.60 -0.69 -7.58
C GLY A 52 7.62 -0.59 -8.72
N CYS A 53 7.66 0.53 -9.43
CA CYS A 53 8.57 0.77 -10.55
C CYS A 53 10.01 0.99 -10.10
N LEU A 54 10.25 1.89 -9.14
CA LEU A 54 11.61 2.25 -8.73
C LEU A 54 12.30 1.09 -7.99
N LEU A 55 11.60 0.35 -7.12
CA LEU A 55 12.18 -0.82 -6.46
C LEU A 55 12.48 -1.95 -7.45
N ALA A 56 11.72 -2.05 -8.55
CA ALA A 56 12.01 -3.01 -9.61
C ALA A 56 13.20 -2.58 -10.46
N TRP A 57 13.30 -1.29 -10.79
CA TRP A 57 14.41 -0.72 -11.55
C TRP A 57 15.72 -0.82 -10.76
N LEU A 58 15.74 -0.34 -9.52
CA LEU A 58 16.94 -0.24 -8.68
C LEU A 58 17.34 -1.57 -8.02
N LYS A 59 16.84 -2.72 -8.50
CA LYS A 59 17.12 -4.03 -7.90
C LYS A 59 18.61 -4.29 -7.74
N SER A 60 19.42 -3.98 -8.75
CA SER A 60 20.87 -4.17 -8.70
C SER A 60 21.51 -3.29 -7.62
N ASP A 61 21.11 -2.03 -7.55
CA ASP A 61 21.64 -1.05 -6.60
C ASP A 61 21.27 -1.39 -5.16
N ILE A 62 20.05 -1.90 -4.95
CA ILE A 62 19.60 -2.44 -3.65
C ILE A 62 20.52 -3.59 -3.24
N LEU A 63 20.76 -4.58 -4.12
CA LEU A 63 21.63 -5.72 -3.81
C LEU A 63 23.08 -5.31 -3.53
N GLN A 64 23.55 -4.22 -4.13
CA GLN A 64 24.87 -3.64 -3.89
C GLN A 64 24.91 -2.74 -2.64
N GLY A 65 23.78 -2.52 -1.96
CA GLY A 65 23.71 -1.68 -0.77
C GLY A 65 23.89 -0.18 -1.06
N GLN A 66 23.56 0.28 -2.27
CA GLN A 66 23.72 1.70 -2.62
C GLN A 66 22.83 2.58 -1.72
N PRO A 67 23.37 3.63 -1.07
CA PRO A 67 22.64 4.39 -0.04
C PRO A 67 21.29 4.95 -0.50
N ALA A 68 21.21 5.49 -1.73
CA ALA A 68 19.97 6.03 -2.27
C ALA A 68 18.90 4.94 -2.51
N ALA A 69 19.32 3.76 -2.95
CA ALA A 69 18.44 2.63 -3.19
C ALA A 69 17.92 2.03 -1.87
N LEU A 70 18.79 1.92 -0.85
CA LEU A 70 18.39 1.52 0.50
C LEU A 70 17.47 2.57 1.15
N GLY A 71 17.70 3.86 0.90
CA GLY A 71 16.80 4.94 1.33
C GLY A 71 15.38 4.78 0.76
N LEU A 72 15.27 4.37 -0.52
CA LEU A 72 13.97 4.06 -1.13
C LEU A 72 13.30 2.83 -0.48
N VAL A 73 14.07 1.77 -0.19
CA VAL A 73 13.56 0.57 0.53
C VAL A 73 13.06 0.97 1.93
N ALA A 74 13.81 1.78 2.66
CA ALA A 74 13.42 2.28 3.97
C ALA A 74 12.16 3.14 3.91
N PHE A 75 12.04 4.00 2.91
CA PHE A 75 10.85 4.83 2.74
C PHE A 75 9.60 3.98 2.43
N ASN A 76 9.73 3.00 1.51
CA ASN A 76 8.65 2.07 1.20
C ASN A 76 8.25 1.24 2.44
N GLY A 77 9.23 0.70 3.16
CA GLY A 77 9.02 -0.07 4.38
C GLY A 77 8.30 0.75 5.46
N LEU A 78 8.70 2.00 5.68
CA LEU A 78 8.05 2.90 6.63
C LEU A 78 6.60 3.24 6.21
N PHE A 79 6.39 3.53 4.92
CA PHE A 79 5.06 3.84 4.38
C PHE A 79 4.09 2.68 4.63
N TRP A 80 4.49 1.45 4.26
CA TRP A 80 3.65 0.27 4.44
C TRP A 80 3.53 -0.15 5.90
N THR A 81 4.56 0.05 6.73
CA THR A 81 4.47 -0.17 8.19
C THR A 81 3.41 0.74 8.78
N THR A 82 3.43 2.03 8.42
CA THR A 82 2.40 2.99 8.84
C THR A 82 1.02 2.54 8.37
N ARG A 83 0.89 2.11 7.12
CA ARG A 83 -0.38 1.61 6.58
C ARG A 83 -0.91 0.41 7.36
N VAL A 84 -0.04 -0.55 7.71
CA VAL A 84 -0.37 -1.73 8.52
C VAL A 84 -0.82 -1.29 9.92
N ILE A 85 -0.06 -0.43 10.60
CA ILE A 85 -0.43 0.08 11.93
C ILE A 85 -1.82 0.71 11.89
N VAL A 86 -2.10 1.57 10.91
CA VAL A 86 -3.43 2.19 10.74
C VAL A 86 -4.50 1.13 10.48
N ASP A 87 -4.23 0.11 9.66
CA ASP A 87 -5.18 -0.97 9.37
C ASP A 87 -5.63 -1.71 10.63
N PHE A 88 -4.69 -2.03 11.52
CA PHE A 88 -4.96 -2.82 12.73
C PHE A 88 -5.38 -1.98 13.94
N SER A 89 -4.98 -0.71 14.02
CA SER A 89 -5.25 0.13 15.20
C SER A 89 -6.42 1.10 15.02
N TYR A 90 -6.68 1.56 13.79
CA TYR A 90 -7.69 2.59 13.52
C TYR A 90 -8.99 2.00 12.94
N PHE A 91 -8.90 1.12 11.94
CA PHE A 91 -10.08 0.54 11.30
C PHE A 91 -10.63 -0.63 12.13
N LYS A 92 -11.89 -0.53 12.53
CA LYS A 92 -12.57 -1.60 13.29
C LYS A 92 -13.26 -2.55 12.33
N HIS A 93 -13.42 -3.81 12.75
CA HIS A 93 -14.16 -4.79 11.95
C HIS A 93 -15.60 -4.33 11.62
N SER A 94 -16.22 -3.53 12.52
CA SER A 94 -17.54 -2.92 12.31
C SER A 94 -17.61 -1.94 11.14
N ASP A 95 -16.47 -1.39 10.71
CA ASP A 95 -16.42 -0.38 9.65
C ASP A 95 -16.42 -1.04 8.26
N TRP A 96 -16.19 -2.35 8.19
CA TRP A 96 -16.09 -3.09 6.95
C TRP A 96 -17.45 -3.67 6.52
N PRO A 97 -17.78 -3.62 5.22
CA PRO A 97 -18.96 -4.29 4.71
C PRO A 97 -18.85 -5.80 4.91
N SER A 98 -19.96 -6.42 5.30
CA SER A 98 -20.04 -7.87 5.49
C SER A 98 -20.02 -8.61 4.14
N GLY A 99 -19.47 -9.82 4.14
CA GLY A 99 -19.45 -10.71 2.98
C GLY A 99 -18.10 -11.35 2.74
N LEU A 100 -18.13 -12.58 2.23
CA LEU A 100 -16.94 -13.41 2.03
C LEU A 100 -15.89 -12.74 1.12
N LEU A 101 -16.34 -12.05 0.06
CA LEU A 101 -15.44 -11.36 -0.86
C LEU A 101 -14.66 -10.22 -0.18
N PHE A 102 -15.30 -9.48 0.73
CA PHE A 102 -14.65 -8.38 1.47
C PHE A 102 -13.65 -8.91 2.50
N VAL A 103 -13.99 -10.02 3.16
CA VAL A 103 -13.05 -10.70 4.08
C VAL A 103 -11.83 -11.20 3.33
N ILE A 104 -12.02 -11.92 2.21
CA ILE A 104 -10.91 -12.41 1.38
C ILE A 104 -10.07 -11.24 0.87
N GLY A 105 -10.71 -10.20 0.33
CA GLY A 105 -10.02 -9.01 -0.18
C GLY A 105 -9.18 -8.32 0.89
N HIS A 106 -9.75 -8.13 2.09
CA HIS A 106 -9.04 -7.55 3.23
C HIS A 106 -7.86 -8.42 3.66
N CYS A 107 -8.07 -9.73 3.87
CA CYS A 107 -6.98 -10.66 4.21
C CYS A 107 -5.84 -10.63 3.17
N CYS A 108 -6.18 -10.72 1.88
CA CYS A 108 -5.17 -10.67 0.81
C CYS A 108 -4.38 -9.35 0.81
N LEU A 109 -5.05 -8.21 0.99
CA LEU A 109 -4.41 -6.89 1.06
C LEU A 109 -3.51 -6.76 2.28
N SER A 110 -4.02 -7.08 3.48
CA SER A 110 -3.26 -6.97 4.72
C SER A 110 -2.05 -7.92 4.72
N THR A 111 -2.20 -9.16 4.21
CA THR A 111 -1.05 -10.06 4.01
C THR A 111 -0.04 -9.49 3.01
N THR A 112 -0.49 -8.86 1.92
CA THR A 112 0.42 -8.22 0.95
C THR A 112 1.20 -7.08 1.59
N PHE A 113 0.56 -6.22 2.39
CA PHE A 113 1.23 -5.12 3.08
C PHE A 113 2.26 -5.63 4.10
N ILE A 114 1.88 -6.64 4.90
CA ILE A 114 2.79 -7.26 5.87
C ILE A 114 3.99 -7.90 5.17
N ALA A 115 3.76 -8.59 4.05
CA ALA A 115 4.84 -9.21 3.28
C ALA A 115 5.84 -8.17 2.75
N ILE A 116 5.36 -7.02 2.25
CA ILE A 116 6.23 -5.91 1.82
C ILE A 116 7.06 -5.41 3.01
N VAL A 117 6.41 -5.14 4.15
CA VAL A 117 7.08 -4.66 5.38
C VAL A 117 8.18 -5.60 5.81
N ILE A 118 7.89 -6.91 5.90
CA ILE A 118 8.88 -7.92 6.30
C ILE A 118 10.06 -7.93 5.33
N VAL A 119 9.80 -7.94 4.02
CA VAL A 119 10.86 -7.99 3.01
C VAL A 119 11.75 -6.76 3.09
N ASP A 120 11.18 -5.56 3.13
CA ASP A 120 11.96 -4.31 3.12
C ASP A 120 12.83 -4.18 4.37
N TRP A 121 12.28 -4.46 5.55
CA TRP A 121 13.06 -4.43 6.79
C TRP A 121 14.12 -5.54 6.82
N SER A 122 13.85 -6.71 6.24
CA SER A 122 14.85 -7.78 6.14
C SER A 122 16.01 -7.40 5.23
N VAL A 123 15.73 -6.72 4.11
CA VAL A 123 16.77 -6.19 3.21
C VAL A 123 17.65 -5.18 3.93
N LEU A 124 17.04 -4.24 4.67
CA LEU A 124 17.81 -3.25 5.43
C LEU A 124 18.62 -3.89 6.56
N ALA A 125 18.02 -4.82 7.30
CA ALA A 125 18.72 -5.55 8.36
C ALA A 125 19.92 -6.33 7.80
N TRP A 126 19.76 -6.99 6.64
CA TRP A 126 20.86 -7.65 5.95
C TRP A 126 22.04 -6.72 5.72
N HIS A 127 21.82 -5.55 5.08
CA HIS A 127 22.89 -4.60 4.77
C HIS A 127 23.50 -3.88 5.97
N ILE A 128 22.81 -3.83 7.12
CA ILE A 128 23.35 -3.22 8.35
C ILE A 128 24.19 -4.23 9.15
N LEU A 129 23.85 -5.51 9.06
CA LEU A 129 24.46 -6.57 9.89
C LEU A 129 25.61 -7.31 9.20
N THR A 130 25.78 -7.16 7.88
CA THR A 130 26.89 -7.75 7.09
C THR A 130 27.86 -6.68 6.62
#